data_AF-A0A2W7RLC8-F1
#
_entry.id   AF-A0A2W7RLC8-F1
#
_cell.length_a   1.000
_cell.length_b   1.000
_cell.length_c   1.000
_cell.angle_alpha   90.00
_cell.angle_beta   90.00
_cell.angle_gamma   90.00
#
_symmetry.space_group_name_H-M   'P 1'
#
loop_
_entity.id
_entity.type
_entity.pdbx_description
1 polymer ?
#
loop_
_entity_poly.entity_id
_entity_poly.type
_entity_poly.pdbx_seq_one_letter_code
_entity_poly.pdbx_strand_id
1 'polypeptide(L)'
;MKMIMYLIGLLASMSMTLGWLFKYLNWKGGGDMLTYGMICFLLLFVPMLAFNRYKMTLGKALSENLEIILGFSGAIVTGLGIILRTSGMQYGSLLVIIGTLIIAFGFLPFLFFRMYRKSLEQI
;
A
#
# COMPACT_ATOMS: atom_id res chain seq x y z
N MET A 1 19.29 -6.69 4.72
CA MET A 1 18.07 -5.85 4.83
C MET A 1 17.03 -6.14 3.74
N LYS A 2 17.40 -6.30 2.46
CA LYS A 2 16.42 -6.58 1.37
C LYS A 2 15.64 -7.89 1.56
N MET A 3 16.33 -8.99 1.95
CA MET A 3 15.69 -10.30 2.18
C MET A 3 14.62 -10.26 3.26
N ILE A 4 14.88 -9.58 4.39
CA ILE A 4 13.93 -9.43 5.49
C ILE A 4 12.69 -8.64 5.04
N MET A 5 12.88 -7.56 4.27
CA MET A 5 11.78 -6.77 3.72
C MET A 5 10.89 -7.59 2.77
N TYR A 6 11.48 -8.42 1.91
CA TYR A 6 10.72 -9.31 1.04
C TYR A 6 9.98 -10.40 1.83
N LEU A 7 10.59 -10.95 2.87
CA LEU A 7 9.99 -12.00 3.69
C LEU A 7 8.82 -11.46 4.52
N ILE A 8 8.95 -10.28 5.13
CA ILE A 8 7.86 -9.59 5.83
C ILE A 8 6.73 -9.24 4.85
N GLY A 9 7.07 -8.73 3.66
CA GLY A 9 6.09 -8.42 2.62
C GLY A 9 5.30 -9.64 2.16
N LEU A 10 5.99 -10.78 1.97
CA LEU A 10 5.39 -12.05 1.59
C LEU A 10 4.46 -12.58 2.70
N LEU A 11 4.91 -12.60 3.95
CA LEU A 11 4.09 -13.07 5.07
C LEU A 11 2.87 -12.18 5.28
N ALA A 12 3.03 -10.86 5.14
CA ALA A 12 1.93 -9.91 5.26
C ALA A 12 0.91 -10.06 4.12
N SER A 13 1.36 -10.23 2.86
CA SER A 13 0.47 -10.42 1.72
C SER A 13 -0.25 -11.77 1.75
N MET A 14 0.44 -12.84 2.18
CA MET A 14 -0.17 -14.15 2.42
C MET A 14 -1.24 -14.07 3.51
N SER A 15 -0.93 -13.45 4.65
CA SER A 15 -1.86 -13.28 5.76
C SER A 15 -3.09 -12.46 5.36
N MET A 16 -2.90 -11.39 4.58
CA MET A 16 -3.99 -10.56 4.07
C MET A 16 -4.89 -11.32 3.09
N THR A 17 -4.30 -12.10 2.18
CA THR A 17 -5.04 -12.91 1.19
C THR A 17 -5.84 -14.01 1.88
N LEU A 18 -5.24 -14.70 2.86
CA LEU A 18 -5.91 -15.71 3.67
C LEU A 18 -7.01 -15.10 4.54
N GLY A 19 -6.80 -13.91 5.11
CA GLY A 19 -7.83 -13.19 5.87
C GLY A 19 -9.06 -12.85 5.02
N TRP A 20 -8.87 -12.44 3.76
CA TRP A 20 -9.97 -12.22 2.82
C TRP A 20 -10.73 -13.50 2.51
N LEU A 21 -10.01 -14.60 2.29
CA LEU A 21 -10.59 -15.91 2.04
C LEU A 21 -11.45 -16.39 3.23
N PHE A 22 -10.94 -16.28 4.45
CA PHE A 22 -11.68 -16.69 5.65
C PHE A 22 -12.90 -15.83 5.93
N LYS A 23 -12.80 -14.52 5.64
CA LYS A 23 -13.97 -13.63 5.71
C LYS A 23 -15.02 -14.02 4.67
N TYR A 24 -14.61 -14.36 3.44
CA TYR A 24 -15.53 -14.83 2.40
C TYR A 24 -16.20 -16.16 2.76
N LEU A 25 -15.45 -17.07 3.38
CA LEU A 25 -15.94 -18.37 3.85
C LEU A 25 -16.78 -18.28 5.15
N ASN A 26 -17.02 -17.07 5.68
CA ASN A 26 -17.73 -16.83 6.94
C ASN A 26 -17.17 -17.62 8.14
N TRP A 27 -15.87 -17.93 8.11
CA TRP A 27 -15.21 -18.60 9.23
C TRP A 27 -15.07 -17.64 10.43
N LYS A 28 -15.39 -18.14 11.63
CA LYS A 28 -15.20 -17.40 12.88
C LYS A 28 -13.72 -17.02 13.02
N GLY A 29 -13.44 -15.73 13.17
CA GLY A 29 -12.08 -15.17 13.26
C GLY A 29 -11.46 -14.72 11.92
N GLY A 30 -12.14 -14.91 10.78
CA GLY A 30 -11.64 -14.44 9.47
C GLY A 30 -11.51 -12.91 9.39
N GLY A 31 -12.40 -12.17 10.04
CA GLY A 31 -12.32 -10.71 10.16
C GLY A 31 -11.12 -10.23 10.97
N ASP A 32 -10.80 -10.93 12.06
CA ASP A 32 -9.68 -10.57 12.93
C ASP A 32 -8.34 -10.83 12.23
N MET A 33 -8.21 -11.98 11.57
CA MET A 33 -7.01 -12.35 10.81
C MET A 33 -6.74 -11.40 9.64
N LEU A 34 -7.80 -10.97 8.94
CA LEU A 34 -7.70 -9.92 7.92
C LEU A 34 -7.17 -8.60 8.51
N THR A 35 -7.68 -8.21 9.68
CA THR A 35 -7.31 -6.95 10.34
C THR A 35 -5.85 -6.95 10.76
N TYR A 36 -5.38 -8.03 11.41
CA TYR A 36 -3.98 -8.16 11.80
C TYR A 36 -3.03 -8.23 10.59
N GLY A 37 -3.42 -8.97 9.54
CA GLY A 37 -2.66 -9.02 8.29
C GLY A 37 -2.53 -7.64 7.63
N MET A 38 -3.62 -6.87 7.61
CA MET A 38 -3.63 -5.50 7.10
C MET A 38 -2.79 -4.54 7.93
N ILE A 39 -2.88 -4.59 9.26
CA ILE A 39 -2.06 -3.75 10.15
C ILE A 39 -0.58 -4.06 9.95
N CYS A 40 -0.22 -5.35 9.88
CA CYS A 40 1.16 -5.78 9.61
C CYS A 40 1.66 -5.25 8.26
N PHE A 41 0.84 -5.36 7.20
CA PHE A 41 1.18 -4.84 5.89
C PHE A 41 1.35 -3.31 5.89
N LEU A 42 0.42 -2.57 6.52
CA LEU A 42 0.43 -1.10 6.53
C LEU A 42 1.52 -0.49 7.40
N LEU A 43 1.82 -1.09 8.55
CA LEU A 43 2.76 -0.50 9.53
C LEU A 43 4.19 -1.02 9.39
N LEU A 44 4.39 -2.24 8.89
CA LEU A 44 5.74 -2.81 8.75
C LEU A 44 6.23 -2.72 7.30
N PHE A 45 5.45 -3.25 6.36
CA PHE A 45 5.90 -3.38 4.98
C PHE A 45 5.92 -2.04 4.25
N VAL A 46 4.82 -1.29 4.26
CA VAL A 46 4.69 -0.02 3.53
C VAL A 46 5.73 1.03 3.96
N PRO A 47 6.03 1.24 5.26
CA PRO A 47 7.06 2.20 5.69
C PRO A 47 8.48 1.72 5.38
N MET A 48 8.76 0.41 5.51
CA MET A 48 10.06 -0.13 5.09
C MET A 48 10.31 0.09 3.59
N LEU A 49 9.27 -0.11 2.77
CA LEU A 49 9.35 0.07 1.33
C LEU A 49 9.57 1.55 0.97
N ALA A 50 8.83 2.46 1.61
CA ALA A 50 8.99 3.89 1.43
C ALA A 50 10.39 4.36 1.83
N PHE A 51 10.92 3.91 2.97
CA PHE A 51 12.24 4.29 3.45
C PHE A 51 13.36 3.76 2.54
N ASN A 52 13.24 2.53 2.06
CA ASN A 52 14.19 1.95 1.11
C ASN A 52 14.17 2.70 -0.24
N ARG A 53 12.99 3.09 -0.74
CA ARG A 53 12.85 3.90 -1.96
C ARG A 53 13.39 5.31 -1.76
N TYR A 54 13.14 5.94 -0.61
CA TYR A 54 13.64 7.26 -0.30
C TYR A 54 15.18 7.30 -0.30
N LYS A 55 15.84 6.32 0.33
CA LYS A 55 17.31 6.19 0.29
C LYS A 55 17.87 6.04 -1.12
N MET A 56 17.13 5.39 -2.03
CA MET A 56 17.53 5.22 -3.45
C MET A 56 17.25 6.45 -4.32
N THR A 57 16.50 7.42 -3.80
CA THR A 57 16.03 8.62 -4.51
C THR A 57 16.73 9.89 -4.02
N LEU A 58 17.62 9.79 -3.02
CA LEU A 58 18.47 10.90 -2.57
C LEU A 58 19.23 11.49 -3.78
N GLY A 59 18.87 12.72 -4.17
CA GLY A 59 19.47 13.44 -5.31
C GLY A 59 18.73 13.36 -6.64
N LYS A 60 17.56 12.71 -6.73
CA LYS A 60 16.75 12.63 -7.96
C LYS A 60 15.58 13.63 -7.98
N ALA A 61 14.96 13.77 -9.15
CA ALA A 61 13.92 14.76 -9.43
C ALA A 61 12.76 14.76 -8.41
N LEU A 62 12.21 15.95 -8.13
CA LEU A 62 11.09 16.17 -7.21
C LEU A 62 9.88 15.24 -7.48
N SER A 63 9.69 14.86 -8.75
CA SER A 63 8.65 13.92 -9.20
C SER A 63 8.77 12.52 -8.57
N GLU A 64 9.97 12.02 -8.29
CA GLU A 64 10.15 10.69 -7.67
C GLU A 64 9.84 10.72 -6.17
N ASN A 65 10.16 11.82 -5.47
CA ASN A 65 9.78 12.00 -4.06
C ASN A 65 8.27 12.16 -3.89
N LEU A 66 7.63 12.93 -4.78
CA LEU A 66 6.17 13.08 -4.80
C LEU A 66 5.44 11.75 -5.04
N GLU A 67 5.94 10.93 -5.97
CA GLU A 67 5.40 9.59 -6.19
C GLU A 67 5.46 8.75 -4.91
N ILE A 68 6.60 8.72 -4.21
CA ILE A 68 6.74 7.94 -2.97
C ILE A 68 5.77 8.45 -1.89
N ILE A 69 5.66 9.77 -1.71
CA ILE A 69 4.78 10.38 -0.70
C ILE A 69 3.30 10.09 -1.00
N LEU A 70 2.87 10.29 -2.26
CA LEU A 70 1.49 10.05 -2.68
C LEU A 70 1.11 8.57 -2.65
N GLY A 71 2.03 7.69 -3.05
CA GLY A 71 1.84 6.25 -2.95
C GLY A 71 1.74 5.77 -1.50
N PHE A 72 2.61 6.28 -0.63
CA PHE A 72 2.60 5.95 0.80
C PHE A 72 1.34 6.45 1.50
N SER A 73 0.97 7.73 1.29
CA SER A 73 -0.23 8.29 1.90
C SER A 73 -1.51 7.62 1.37
N GLY A 74 -1.60 7.37 0.06
CA GLY A 74 -2.73 6.66 -0.54
C GLY A 74 -2.87 5.23 -0.01
N ALA A 75 -1.76 4.50 0.14
CA ALA A 75 -1.76 3.15 0.71
C ALA A 75 -2.22 3.13 2.17
N ILE A 76 -1.75 4.07 3.00
CA ILE A 76 -2.18 4.20 4.39
C ILE A 76 -3.68 4.50 4.49
N VAL A 77 -4.15 5.52 3.74
CA VAL A 77 -5.55 5.94 3.78
C VAL A 77 -6.47 4.80 3.33
N THR A 78 -6.11 4.12 2.25
CA THR A 78 -6.88 2.97 1.73
C THR A 78 -6.88 1.80 2.73
N GLY A 79 -5.73 1.50 3.32
CA GLY A 79 -5.60 0.41 4.28
C GLY A 79 -6.39 0.63 5.56
N LEU A 80 -6.34 1.84 6.11
CA LEU A 80 -7.17 2.24 7.24
C LEU A 80 -8.66 2.16 6.89
N GLY A 81 -9.05 2.62 5.69
CA GLY A 81 -10.43 2.52 5.21
C GLY A 81 -10.94 1.08 5.15
N ILE A 82 -10.12 0.14 4.66
CA ILE A 82 -10.48 -1.29 4.60
C ILE A 82 -10.66 -1.85 6.02
N ILE A 83 -9.75 -1.56 6.94
CA ILE A 83 -9.85 -2.00 8.35
C ILE A 83 -11.16 -1.51 8.96
N LEU A 84 -11.45 -0.21 8.86
CA LEU A 84 -12.66 0.39 9.42
C LEU A 84 -13.94 -0.19 8.79
N ARG A 85 -13.92 -0.42 7.47
CA ARG A 85 -15.04 -1.05 6.76
C ARG A 85 -15.25 -2.48 7.24
N THR A 86 -14.16 -3.22 7.48
CA THR A 86 -14.26 -4.60 7.94
C THR A 86 -14.74 -4.72 9.39
N SER A 87 -14.50 -3.71 10.21
CA SER A 87 -14.98 -3.58 11.59
C SER A 87 -16.41 -3.05 11.72
N GLY A 88 -17.12 -2.83 10.60
CA GLY A 88 -18.52 -2.36 10.59
C GLY A 88 -18.69 -0.85 10.80
N MET A 89 -17.61 -0.06 10.79
CA MET A 89 -17.69 1.40 10.93
C MET A 89 -18.16 2.04 9.62
N GLN A 90 -19.18 2.91 9.69
CA GLN A 90 -19.83 3.52 8.53
C GLN A 90 -18.88 4.30 7.60
N TYR A 91 -17.84 4.94 8.15
CA TYR A 91 -16.91 5.77 7.40
C TYR A 91 -15.83 5.00 6.63
N GLY A 92 -15.73 3.67 6.81
CA GLY A 92 -14.70 2.87 6.15
C GLY A 92 -14.77 2.94 4.62
N SER A 93 -15.98 2.92 4.05
CA SER A 93 -16.16 3.04 2.59
C SER A 93 -15.65 4.36 2.03
N LEU A 94 -15.91 5.48 2.73
CA LEU A 94 -15.49 6.81 2.28
C LEU A 94 -13.97 6.94 2.30
N LEU A 95 -13.30 6.42 3.33
CA LEU A 95 -11.85 6.41 3.42
C LEU A 95 -11.19 5.58 2.29
N VAL A 96 -11.77 4.44 1.93
CA VAL A 96 -11.29 3.65 0.79
C VAL A 96 -11.42 4.43 -0.52
N ILE A 97 -12.54 5.14 -0.73
CA ILE A 97 -12.75 5.96 -1.93
C ILE A 97 -11.69 7.07 -2.00
N ILE A 98 -11.48 7.80 -0.91
CA ILE A 98 -10.49 8.90 -0.85
C ILE A 98 -9.08 8.35 -1.10
N GLY A 99 -8.69 7.27 -0.43
CA GLY A 99 -7.37 6.65 -0.63
C GLY A 99 -7.17 6.16 -2.06
N THR A 100 -8.19 5.56 -2.66
CA THR A 100 -8.15 5.12 -4.07
C THR A 100 -8.01 6.30 -5.01
N LEU A 101 -8.69 7.42 -4.77
CA LEU A 101 -8.53 8.64 -5.56
C LEU A 101 -7.12 9.22 -5.47
N ILE A 102 -6.51 9.22 -4.28
CA ILE A 102 -5.11 9.64 -4.09
C ILE A 102 -4.16 8.76 -4.90
N ILE A 103 -4.39 7.44 -4.94
CA ILE A 103 -3.56 6.53 -5.73
C ILE A 103 -3.79 6.74 -7.24
N ALA A 104 -5.05 6.84 -7.66
CA ALA A 104 -5.43 6.94 -9.06
C ALA A 104 -5.01 8.27 -9.72
N PHE A 105 -5.16 9.39 -9.01
CA PHE A 105 -4.86 10.72 -9.54
C PHE A 105 -3.55 11.31 -9.02
N GLY A 106 -3.08 10.86 -7.85
CA GLY A 106 -1.78 11.25 -7.31
C GLY A 106 -0.70 10.31 -7.81
N PHE A 107 -0.63 9.10 -7.26
CA PHE A 107 0.50 8.19 -7.51
C PHE A 107 0.64 7.74 -8.97
N LEU A 108 -0.45 7.29 -9.61
CA LEU A 108 -0.41 6.69 -10.95
C LEU A 108 0.15 7.65 -12.03
N PRO A 109 -0.33 8.89 -12.15
CA PRO A 109 0.15 9.80 -13.19
C PRO A 109 1.66 10.04 -13.09
N PHE A 110 2.17 10.33 -11.89
CA PHE A 110 3.60 10.55 -11.68
C PHE A 110 4.42 9.29 -12.00
N LEU A 111 3.93 8.10 -11.66
CA LEU A 111 4.57 6.83 -11.98
C LEU A 111 4.69 6.63 -13.51
N PHE A 112 3.60 6.83 -14.25
CA PHE A 112 3.59 6.67 -15.71
C PHE A 112 4.45 7.73 -16.40
N PHE A 113 4.40 9.00 -15.98
CA PHE A 113 5.28 10.04 -16.53
C PHE A 113 6.76 9.72 -16.32
N ARG A 114 7.12 9.16 -15.16
CA ARG A 114 8.48 8.71 -14.90
C ARG A 114 8.88 7.54 -15.80
N MET A 115 8.00 6.54 -15.94
CA MET A 115 8.26 5.38 -16.81
C MET A 115 8.44 5.81 -18.27
N TYR A 116 7.59 6.73 -18.74
CA TYR A 116 7.67 7.29 -20.09
C TYR A 116 9.01 8.00 -20.34
N ARG A 117 9.43 8.89 -19.42
CA ARG A 117 10.74 9.57 -19.56
C ARG A 117 11.91 8.60 -19.59
N LYS A 118 11.92 7.60 -18.71
CA LYS A 118 12.99 6.58 -18.71
C LYS A 118 13.02 5.76 -20.01
N SER A 119 11.87 5.48 -20.61
CA SER A 119 11.80 4.77 -21.90
C SER A 119 12.39 5.59 -23.05
N LEU A 120 12.32 6.92 -22.99
CA LEU A 120 12.88 7.80 -24.02
C LEU A 120 14.40 7.96 -23.89
N GLU A 121 14.93 7.88 -22.66
CA GLU A 121 16.38 7.95 -22.40
C GLU A 121 17.14 6.65 -22.76
N GLN A 122 16.42 5.55 -23.01
CA GLN A 122 16.99 4.25 -23.39
C GLN A 122 17.02 4.00 -24.92
N ILE A 123 16.59 4.96 -25.74
CA ILE A 123 16.65 4.94 -27.21
C ILE A 123 17.79 5.86 -27.65
#